data_AF-A0A2E2J0N9-F1
#
_entry.id   AF-A0A2E2J0N9-F1
#
_cell.length_a   1.000
_cell.length_b   1.000
_cell.length_c   1.000
_cell.angle_alpha   90.00
_cell.angle_beta   90.00
_cell.angle_gamma   90.00
#
_symmetry.space_group_name_H-M   'P 1'
#
loop_
_entity.id
_entity.type
_entity.pdbx_description
1 polymer ?
#
loop_
_entity_poly.entity_id
_entity_poly.type
_entity_poly.pdbx_seq_one_letter_code
_entity_poly.pdbx_strand_id
1 'polypeptide(L)'
;RTHLVPKKAMNILNPYRRPSNQNIKIFFICHTSHKDYVLSFYQNLKEGVNTEKKYYKGLEAYVNIKATASKEHFIEFTNENDPIPEIVEQLESLTFDHENVKYAAFYISPFDKFTPDPDDREIYIRIKELFLNEGIVTQVVDYEKMIINIQDQYNFQFSLQNMALAIHAKLGGAPWKLAVTDKKELVIGVGAFTNQGENRRYIASAFSFQNNGLFRNFEYFNQNETELLAGSILKAIRDFTSVAQADKVVIHFYKEMSYEELQPIIDGMNKLKLGVPLYILNINKTEAEDMIAYDVNWGDKLMPVSGTYIRIGVNKFLLFNNARYPSDRFYSDTDGFPFPIKIKISSSDDDAFEDVEVIEELLTQVYQFSRLYWKSLRQQNVPITIKYPEMVAQIAPRFNNGVPEDAKDTLWFL
;
A
#
# COMPACT_ATOMS: atom_id res chain seq x y z
N ARG A 1 3.16 -21.62 -6.81
CA ARG A 1 4.18 -21.93 -5.77
C ARG A 1 3.94 -20.98 -4.60
N THR A 2 4.10 -21.45 -3.36
CA THR A 2 3.88 -20.64 -2.15
C THR A 2 5.20 -20.48 -1.39
N HIS A 3 5.32 -19.40 -0.61
CA HIS A 3 6.48 -19.15 0.23
C HIS A 3 6.05 -18.25 1.41
N LEU A 4 6.65 -18.45 2.58
CA LEU A 4 6.27 -17.72 3.80
C LEU A 4 6.79 -16.28 3.81
N VAL A 5 8.00 -16.05 3.28
CA VAL A 5 8.70 -14.76 3.33
C VAL A 5 8.79 -14.14 1.93
N PRO A 6 8.05 -13.05 1.62
CA PRO A 6 8.09 -12.40 0.30
C PRO A 6 9.51 -11.98 -0.13
N LYS A 7 10.31 -11.42 0.79
CA LYS A 7 11.72 -11.03 0.57
C LYS A 7 12.58 -12.16 -0.01
N LYS A 8 12.35 -13.41 0.41
CA LYS A 8 13.06 -14.58 -0.11
C LYS A 8 12.41 -15.07 -1.41
N ALA A 9 11.08 -15.10 -1.45
CA ALA A 9 10.29 -15.61 -2.58
C ALA A 9 10.52 -14.83 -3.88
N MET A 10 10.54 -13.50 -3.81
CA MET A 10 10.67 -12.64 -5.00
C MET A 10 12.03 -12.77 -5.71
N ASN A 11 13.04 -13.31 -5.03
CA ASN A 11 14.34 -13.58 -5.67
C ASN A 11 14.35 -14.87 -6.51
N ILE A 12 13.36 -15.74 -6.34
CA ILE A 12 13.33 -17.10 -6.94
C ILE A 12 12.02 -17.43 -7.66
N LEU A 13 10.96 -16.64 -7.46
CA LEU A 13 9.64 -16.80 -8.08
C LEU A 13 9.27 -15.54 -8.86
N ASN A 14 8.49 -15.74 -9.92
CA ASN A 14 7.86 -14.63 -10.63
C ASN A 14 6.67 -14.06 -9.85
N PRO A 15 6.30 -12.80 -10.12
CA PRO A 15 5.06 -12.22 -9.63
C PRO A 15 3.83 -13.08 -9.92
N TYR A 16 2.82 -12.97 -9.05
CA TYR A 16 1.55 -13.70 -9.21
C TYR A 16 0.80 -13.30 -10.49
N ARG A 17 0.72 -12.00 -10.79
CA ARG A 17 0.03 -11.49 -11.98
C ARG A 17 0.79 -10.29 -12.55
N ARG A 18 1.11 -10.31 -13.84
CA ARG A 18 1.74 -9.17 -14.52
C ARG A 18 0.74 -8.03 -14.79
N PRO A 19 1.19 -6.80 -15.07
CA PRO A 19 0.38 -5.75 -15.70
C PRO A 19 -0.39 -6.27 -16.92
N SER A 20 -1.61 -5.80 -17.18
CA SER A 20 -2.40 -6.27 -18.34
C SER A 20 -1.76 -5.88 -19.67
N ASN A 21 -1.34 -4.61 -19.79
CA ASN A 21 -0.56 -4.14 -20.92
C ASN A 21 0.94 -4.36 -20.64
N GLN A 22 1.60 -5.13 -21.50
CA GLN A 22 3.02 -5.47 -21.39
C GLN A 22 3.93 -4.49 -22.15
N ASN A 23 3.37 -3.62 -22.99
CA ASN A 23 4.10 -2.58 -23.69
C ASN A 23 4.27 -1.38 -22.76
N ILE A 24 5.34 -1.42 -21.97
CA ILE A 24 5.60 -0.44 -20.91
C ILE A 24 6.76 0.46 -21.32
N LYS A 25 6.53 1.77 -21.25
CA LYS A 25 7.54 2.80 -21.47
C LYS A 25 7.84 3.53 -20.17
N ILE A 26 9.13 3.73 -19.89
CA ILE A 26 9.62 4.49 -18.73
C ILE A 26 10.29 5.77 -19.21
N PHE A 27 9.96 6.89 -18.59
CA PHE A 27 10.66 8.17 -18.79
C PHE A 27 10.95 8.84 -17.44
N PHE A 28 11.72 9.92 -17.50
CA PHE A 28 12.23 10.62 -16.31
C PHE A 28 11.89 12.09 -16.35
N ILE A 29 11.69 12.65 -15.17
CA ILE A 29 11.49 14.07 -14.90
C ILE A 29 12.58 14.47 -13.91
N CYS A 30 13.49 15.35 -14.29
CA CYS A 30 14.60 15.72 -13.41
C CYS A 30 15.08 17.15 -13.63
N HIS A 31 15.72 17.69 -12.60
CA HIS A 31 16.46 18.93 -12.73
C HIS A 31 17.63 18.74 -13.72
N THR A 32 17.94 19.76 -14.52
CA THR A 32 18.99 19.69 -15.57
C THR A 32 20.37 19.26 -15.03
N SER A 33 20.71 19.63 -13.78
CA SER A 33 21.98 19.23 -13.14
C SER A 33 22.04 17.75 -12.74
N HIS A 34 20.91 17.03 -12.69
CA HIS A 34 20.83 15.65 -12.21
C HIS A 34 20.99 14.60 -13.33
N LYS A 35 21.00 15.05 -14.60
CA LYS A 35 20.90 14.21 -15.80
C LYS A 35 21.95 13.09 -15.86
N ASP A 36 23.18 13.38 -15.47
CA ASP A 36 24.30 12.43 -15.57
C ASP A 36 24.05 11.17 -14.72
N TYR A 37 23.41 11.32 -13.56
CA TYR A 37 23.10 10.19 -12.67
C TYR A 37 21.82 9.44 -13.06
N VAL A 38 20.92 10.07 -13.82
CA VAL A 38 19.67 9.42 -14.30
C VAL A 38 19.97 8.22 -15.19
N LEU A 39 20.97 8.33 -16.08
CA LEU A 39 21.36 7.21 -16.94
C LEU A 39 21.88 6.03 -16.11
N SER A 40 22.76 6.31 -15.14
CA SER A 40 23.32 5.31 -14.24
C SER A 40 22.23 4.64 -13.40
N PHE A 41 21.26 5.42 -12.90
CA PHE A 41 20.08 4.90 -12.22
C PHE A 41 19.26 3.97 -13.10
N TYR A 42 18.92 4.42 -14.32
CA TYR A 42 18.12 3.64 -15.26
C TYR A 42 18.79 2.32 -15.64
N GLN A 43 20.10 2.32 -15.88
CA GLN A 43 20.86 1.10 -16.16
C GLN A 43 20.77 0.11 -15.00
N ASN A 44 20.99 0.55 -13.77
CA ASN A 44 20.87 -0.31 -12.58
C ASN A 44 19.44 -0.82 -12.37
N LEU A 45 18.42 0.01 -12.60
CA LEU A 45 17.02 -0.41 -12.55
C LEU A 45 16.74 -1.49 -13.60
N LYS A 46 17.18 -1.29 -14.83
CA LYS A 46 16.87 -2.18 -15.95
C LYS A 46 17.65 -3.50 -15.91
N GLU A 47 18.94 -3.43 -15.61
CA GLU A 47 19.92 -4.52 -15.79
C GLU A 47 20.40 -5.12 -14.46
N GLY A 48 20.06 -4.45 -13.35
CA GLY A 48 20.47 -4.81 -12.00
C GLY A 48 21.83 -4.27 -11.62
N VAL A 49 22.19 -4.47 -10.35
CA VAL A 49 23.43 -3.95 -9.76
C VAL A 49 24.66 -4.80 -10.11
N ASN A 50 25.84 -4.21 -9.94
CA ASN A 50 27.12 -4.92 -10.01
C ASN A 50 27.72 -5.12 -8.61
N THR A 51 27.43 -6.27 -7.99
CA THR A 51 27.92 -6.66 -6.66
C THR A 51 28.05 -8.17 -6.58
N GLU A 52 28.92 -8.68 -5.69
CA GLU A 52 29.17 -10.12 -5.51
C GLU A 52 27.88 -10.90 -5.20
N LYS A 53 27.02 -10.35 -4.32
CA LYS A 53 25.73 -10.96 -3.93
C LYS A 53 24.59 -10.22 -4.60
N LYS A 54 24.19 -10.73 -5.78
CA LYS A 54 23.18 -10.11 -6.64
C LYS A 54 21.76 -10.68 -6.38
N TYR A 55 20.97 -9.94 -5.60
CA TYR A 55 19.55 -10.18 -5.35
C TYR A 55 18.62 -9.46 -6.34
N TYR A 56 19.07 -8.34 -6.91
CA TYR A 56 18.34 -7.63 -7.96
C TYR A 56 19.03 -7.77 -9.32
N LYS A 57 18.38 -8.48 -10.25
CA LYS A 57 18.93 -8.82 -11.57
C LYS A 57 18.32 -7.97 -12.70
N GLY A 58 17.77 -6.82 -12.35
CA GLY A 58 17.07 -5.93 -13.28
C GLY A 58 15.56 -6.12 -13.25
N LEU A 59 14.85 -5.12 -13.76
CA LEU A 59 13.39 -5.01 -13.68
C LEU A 59 12.67 -6.23 -14.30
N GLU A 60 13.11 -6.68 -15.47
CA GLU A 60 12.51 -7.83 -16.15
C GLU A 60 12.75 -9.13 -15.36
N ALA A 61 13.99 -9.37 -14.94
CA ALA A 61 14.31 -10.61 -14.22
C ALA A 61 13.65 -10.68 -12.83
N TYR A 62 13.41 -9.53 -12.20
CA TYR A 62 12.90 -9.47 -10.82
C TYR A 62 11.36 -9.39 -10.73
N VAL A 63 10.71 -8.55 -11.54
CA VAL A 63 9.24 -8.39 -11.54
C VAL A 63 8.60 -8.68 -12.89
N ASN A 64 9.33 -9.26 -13.85
CA ASN A 64 8.76 -9.70 -15.13
C ASN A 64 8.10 -8.57 -15.93
N ILE A 65 8.69 -7.37 -15.84
CA ILE A 65 8.30 -6.19 -16.60
C ILE A 65 9.35 -5.93 -17.68
N LYS A 66 8.94 -6.03 -18.94
CA LYS A 66 9.70 -5.62 -20.11
C LYS A 66 9.42 -4.15 -20.40
N ALA A 67 10.22 -3.26 -19.81
CA ALA A 67 10.09 -1.83 -20.03
C ALA A 67 11.21 -1.27 -20.92
N THR A 68 10.85 -0.36 -21.82
CA THR A 68 11.79 0.39 -22.65
C THR A 68 11.84 1.86 -22.22
N ALA A 69 13.01 2.49 -22.33
CA ALA A 69 13.11 3.94 -22.13
C ALA A 69 12.35 4.68 -23.22
N SER A 70 11.70 5.77 -22.84
CA SER A 70 11.07 6.71 -23.75
C SER A 70 11.78 8.05 -23.65
N LYS A 71 12.71 8.28 -24.58
CA LYS A 71 13.53 9.50 -24.58
C LYS A 71 12.72 10.71 -25.04
N GLU A 72 11.71 10.48 -25.87
CA GLU A 72 10.81 11.48 -26.41
C GLU A 72 9.89 12.11 -25.35
N HIS A 73 9.70 11.45 -24.20
CA HIS A 73 8.91 11.96 -23.07
C HIS A 73 9.77 12.45 -21.89
N PHE A 74 11.08 12.58 -22.06
CA PHE A 74 11.97 13.06 -20.99
C PHE A 74 11.71 14.54 -20.70
N ILE A 75 11.53 14.91 -19.43
CA ILE A 75 11.20 16.29 -19.01
C ILE A 75 12.33 16.84 -18.14
N GLU A 76 12.81 18.03 -18.47
CA GLU A 76 13.88 18.72 -17.75
C GLU A 76 13.35 20.03 -17.15
N PHE A 77 13.71 20.34 -15.91
CA PHE A 77 13.38 21.62 -15.29
C PHE A 77 14.63 22.26 -14.68
N THR A 78 14.57 23.58 -14.45
CA THR A 78 15.67 24.38 -13.90
C THR A 78 15.34 25.04 -12.57
N ASN A 79 14.05 25.26 -12.28
CA ASN A 79 13.63 25.80 -10.99
C ASN A 79 13.28 24.67 -10.02
N GLU A 80 14.17 24.38 -9.06
CA GLU A 80 13.93 23.35 -8.06
C GLU A 80 12.76 23.69 -7.13
N ASN A 81 12.56 24.98 -6.81
CA ASN A 81 11.56 25.43 -5.84
C ASN A 81 10.16 25.60 -6.45
N ASP A 82 10.06 25.76 -7.78
CA ASP A 82 8.78 25.78 -8.50
C ASP A 82 8.94 25.14 -9.89
N PRO A 83 9.08 23.81 -9.97
CA PRO A 83 9.32 23.11 -11.23
C PRO A 83 8.03 22.91 -12.04
N ILE A 84 6.86 23.15 -11.44
CA ILE A 84 5.57 22.77 -12.02
C ILE A 84 5.28 23.48 -13.34
N PRO A 85 5.49 24.81 -13.50
CA PRO A 85 5.24 25.48 -14.77
C PRO A 85 6.05 24.91 -15.94
N GLU A 86 7.36 24.68 -15.74
CA GLU A 86 8.24 24.09 -16.77
C GLU A 86 7.83 22.66 -17.14
N ILE A 87 7.41 21.87 -16.14
CA ILE A 87 6.93 20.50 -16.34
C ILE A 87 5.61 20.49 -17.12
N VAL A 88 4.67 21.38 -16.78
CA VAL A 88 3.36 21.47 -17.45
C VAL A 88 3.53 21.88 -18.92
N GLU A 89 4.33 22.92 -19.20
CA GLU A 89 4.59 23.38 -20.58
C GLU A 89 5.14 22.24 -21.45
N GLN A 90 6.11 21.48 -20.93
CA GLN A 90 6.65 20.33 -21.65
C GLN A 90 5.61 19.22 -21.79
N LEU A 91 4.90 18.87 -20.71
CA LEU A 91 3.91 17.79 -20.73
C LEU A 91 2.80 18.04 -21.76
N GLU A 92 2.32 19.28 -21.89
CA GLU A 92 1.32 19.70 -22.87
C GLU A 92 1.81 19.56 -24.33
N SER A 93 3.13 19.59 -24.55
CA SER A 93 3.73 19.39 -25.88
C SER A 93 3.95 17.92 -26.26
N LEU A 94 3.86 17.00 -25.29
CA LEU A 94 4.08 15.57 -25.49
C LEU A 94 2.84 14.88 -26.03
N THR A 95 3.03 13.74 -26.69
CA THR A 95 1.93 12.93 -27.24
C THR A 95 2.05 11.49 -26.75
N PHE A 96 1.02 11.00 -26.07
CA PHE A 96 0.99 9.67 -25.48
C PHE A 96 0.00 8.74 -26.21
N ASP A 97 0.48 7.55 -26.59
CA ASP A 97 -0.36 6.44 -27.09
C ASP A 97 -0.91 5.61 -25.92
N HIS A 98 -1.96 6.12 -25.25
CA HIS A 98 -2.58 5.44 -24.11
C HIS A 98 -3.35 4.17 -24.49
N GLU A 99 -3.66 3.99 -25.78
CA GLU A 99 -4.34 2.79 -26.27
C GLU A 99 -3.39 1.58 -26.25
N ASN A 100 -2.13 1.76 -26.70
CA ASN A 100 -1.21 0.65 -26.87
C ASN A 100 -0.05 0.64 -25.87
N VAL A 101 0.21 1.74 -25.16
CA VAL A 101 1.37 1.87 -24.26
C VAL A 101 0.93 2.25 -22.85
N LYS A 102 1.55 1.61 -21.85
CA LYS A 102 1.50 2.09 -20.45
C LYS A 102 2.79 2.84 -20.11
N TYR A 103 2.62 4.06 -19.64
CA TYR A 103 3.73 4.93 -19.27
C TYR A 103 3.93 4.93 -17.75
N ALA A 104 5.20 4.92 -17.33
CA ALA A 104 5.60 5.17 -15.96
C ALA A 104 6.68 6.25 -15.91
N ALA A 105 6.44 7.29 -15.12
CA ALA A 105 7.38 8.38 -14.93
C ALA A 105 8.21 8.15 -13.65
N PHE A 106 9.50 8.44 -13.72
CA PHE A 106 10.35 8.58 -12.54
C PHE A 106 10.67 10.04 -12.30
N TYR A 107 10.14 10.61 -11.21
CA TYR A 107 10.49 11.96 -10.79
C TYR A 107 11.70 11.90 -9.85
N ILE A 108 12.79 12.52 -10.28
CA ILE A 108 14.03 12.66 -9.50
C ILE A 108 13.91 13.94 -8.68
N SER A 109 13.46 13.76 -7.44
CA SER A 109 13.19 14.85 -6.50
C SER A 109 14.50 15.45 -5.99
N PRO A 110 14.69 16.79 -6.08
CA PRO A 110 15.79 17.48 -5.41
C PRO A 110 15.69 17.39 -3.88
N PHE A 111 14.48 17.22 -3.35
CA PHE A 111 14.21 17.24 -1.91
C PHE A 111 13.88 15.85 -1.36
N ASP A 112 14.22 15.64 -0.08
CA ASP A 112 13.84 14.46 0.67
C ASP A 112 12.34 14.48 1.02
N LYS A 113 11.73 13.30 1.12
CA LYS A 113 10.33 13.14 1.55
C LYS A 113 10.06 13.73 2.95
N PHE A 114 11.05 13.74 3.82
CA PHE A 114 10.96 14.28 5.18
C PHE A 114 11.56 15.68 5.29
N THR A 115 11.74 16.38 4.16
CA THR A 115 12.09 17.81 4.17
C THR A 115 11.15 18.57 5.12
N PRO A 116 11.71 19.44 5.98
CA PRO A 116 10.90 20.22 6.91
C PRO A 116 9.95 21.17 6.19
N ASP A 117 10.35 21.63 4.99
CA ASP A 117 9.55 22.56 4.19
C ASP A 117 8.25 21.87 3.71
N PRO A 118 7.06 22.40 4.07
CA PRO A 118 5.80 21.93 3.52
C PRO A 118 5.67 22.09 2.00
N ASP A 119 6.28 23.13 1.43
CA ASP A 119 6.14 23.47 0.01
C ASP A 119 6.88 22.46 -0.86
N ASP A 120 8.10 22.04 -0.47
CA ASP A 120 8.83 20.95 -1.12
C ASP A 120 8.02 19.64 -1.14
N ARG A 121 7.30 19.35 -0.06
CA ARG A 121 6.43 18.17 0.04
C ARG A 121 5.20 18.28 -0.87
N GLU A 122 4.73 19.50 -1.13
CA GLU A 122 3.61 19.76 -2.04
C GLU A 122 4.01 19.57 -3.50
N ILE A 123 5.25 19.89 -3.90
CA ILE A 123 5.75 19.64 -5.26
C ILE A 123 5.60 18.16 -5.65
N TYR A 124 5.98 17.24 -4.76
CA TYR A 124 5.80 15.79 -4.96
C TYR A 124 4.34 15.42 -5.29
N ILE A 125 3.40 16.03 -4.59
CA ILE A 125 1.98 15.74 -4.73
C ILE A 125 1.43 16.33 -6.01
N ARG A 126 1.78 17.58 -6.33
CA ARG A 126 1.37 18.25 -7.58
C ARG A 126 1.89 17.50 -8.79
N ILE A 127 3.13 17.02 -8.78
CA ILE A 127 3.66 16.16 -9.85
C ILE A 127 2.86 14.86 -9.91
N LYS A 128 2.59 14.21 -8.78
CA LYS A 128 1.80 12.97 -8.77
C LYS A 128 0.40 13.18 -9.34
N GLU A 129 -0.28 14.27 -8.98
CA GLU A 129 -1.58 14.66 -9.53
C GLU A 129 -1.52 14.89 -11.04
N LEU A 130 -0.56 15.71 -11.49
CA LEU A 130 -0.40 16.09 -12.89
C LEU A 130 -0.28 14.86 -13.80
N PHE A 131 0.65 13.95 -13.47
CA PHE A 131 0.85 12.74 -14.27
C PHE A 131 -0.28 11.74 -14.11
N LEU A 132 -0.94 11.67 -12.95
CA LEU A 132 -2.08 10.79 -12.76
C LEU A 132 -3.27 11.21 -13.63
N ASN A 133 -3.48 12.52 -13.83
CA ASN A 133 -4.51 13.06 -14.73
C ASN A 133 -4.24 12.71 -16.20
N GLU A 134 -2.97 12.52 -16.58
CA GLU A 134 -2.57 11.98 -17.89
C GLU A 134 -2.59 10.44 -17.93
N GLY A 135 -3.09 9.75 -16.90
CA GLY A 135 -3.09 8.29 -16.85
C GLY A 135 -1.68 7.67 -16.74
N ILE A 136 -0.71 8.43 -16.21
CA ILE A 136 0.69 8.04 -16.06
C ILE A 136 1.01 7.86 -14.57
N VAL A 137 1.57 6.70 -14.22
CA VAL A 137 1.97 6.43 -12.83
C VAL A 137 3.36 6.99 -12.54
N THR A 138 3.51 7.63 -11.37
CA THR A 138 4.80 8.24 -10.97
C THR A 138 5.46 7.47 -9.81
N GLN A 139 6.75 7.19 -9.96
CA GLN A 139 7.64 6.76 -8.89
C GLN A 139 8.63 7.86 -8.56
N VAL A 140 8.69 8.25 -7.29
CA VAL A 140 9.58 9.34 -6.86
C VAL A 140 10.83 8.77 -6.24
N VAL A 141 11.95 9.39 -6.58
CA VAL A 141 13.30 9.01 -6.20
C VAL A 141 13.99 10.25 -5.69
N ASP A 142 14.42 10.22 -4.44
CA ASP A 142 15.26 11.26 -3.82
C ASP A 142 16.65 11.24 -4.49
N TYR A 143 17.07 12.39 -5.02
CA TYR A 143 18.32 12.52 -5.76
C TYR A 143 19.56 12.22 -4.92
N GLU A 144 19.67 12.81 -3.72
CA GLU A 144 20.82 12.64 -2.82
C GLU A 144 20.98 11.17 -2.37
N LYS A 145 19.87 10.53 -2.04
CA LYS A 145 19.87 9.09 -1.72
C LYS A 145 20.18 8.24 -2.94
N MET A 146 19.72 8.65 -4.13
CA MET A 146 20.00 7.94 -5.37
C MET A 146 21.50 7.92 -5.67
N ILE A 147 22.20 9.05 -5.58
CA ILE A 147 23.64 9.13 -5.87
C ILE A 147 24.46 8.28 -4.88
N ILE A 148 24.12 8.32 -3.58
CA ILE A 148 24.78 7.51 -2.55
C ILE A 148 24.58 6.02 -2.84
N ASN A 149 23.35 5.61 -3.18
CA ASN A 149 23.05 4.23 -3.52
C ASN A 149 23.77 3.78 -4.80
N ILE A 150 23.90 4.63 -5.83
CA ILE A 150 24.66 4.27 -7.04
C ILE A 150 26.11 3.90 -6.70
N GLN A 151 26.71 4.55 -5.71
CA GLN A 151 28.05 4.22 -5.23
C GLN A 151 28.07 2.94 -4.37
N ASP A 152 27.02 2.70 -3.58
CA ASP A 152 26.83 1.48 -2.79
C ASP A 152 25.88 0.49 -3.45
N GLN A 153 26.39 -0.18 -4.48
CA GLN A 153 25.67 -1.17 -5.28
C GLN A 153 25.05 -2.31 -4.46
N TYR A 154 25.66 -2.69 -3.34
CA TYR A 154 25.12 -3.74 -2.48
C TYR A 154 23.85 -3.29 -1.77
N ASN A 155 23.80 -2.06 -1.25
CA ASN A 155 22.59 -1.56 -0.60
C ASN A 155 21.54 -1.09 -1.60
N PHE A 156 21.96 -0.54 -2.75
CA PHE A 156 21.06 -0.04 -3.79
C PHE A 156 20.07 -1.09 -4.30
N GLN A 157 20.51 -2.34 -4.41
CA GLN A 157 19.65 -3.42 -4.89
C GLN A 157 18.37 -3.57 -4.06
N PHE A 158 18.41 -3.30 -2.75
CA PHE A 158 17.22 -3.37 -1.89
C PHE A 158 16.25 -2.21 -2.16
N SER A 159 16.77 -1.02 -2.46
CA SER A 159 15.96 0.12 -2.92
C SER A 159 15.33 -0.17 -4.28
N LEU A 160 16.10 -0.73 -5.23
CA LEU A 160 15.61 -1.14 -6.56
C LEU A 160 14.54 -2.23 -6.47
N GLN A 161 14.68 -3.19 -5.55
CA GLN A 161 13.65 -4.21 -5.30
C GLN A 161 12.32 -3.58 -4.88
N ASN A 162 12.34 -2.64 -3.93
CA ASN A 162 11.13 -1.96 -3.47
C ASN A 162 10.51 -1.09 -4.57
N MET A 163 11.32 -0.35 -5.33
CA MET A 163 10.84 0.45 -6.47
C MET A 163 10.23 -0.42 -7.58
N ALA A 164 10.87 -1.54 -7.92
CA ALA A 164 10.36 -2.49 -8.91
C ALA A 164 9.00 -3.08 -8.49
N LEU A 165 8.83 -3.41 -7.21
CA LEU A 165 7.56 -3.89 -6.67
C LEU A 165 6.46 -2.83 -6.74
N ALA A 166 6.78 -1.60 -6.32
CA ALA A 166 5.84 -0.48 -6.35
C ALA A 166 5.42 -0.16 -7.80
N ILE A 167 6.36 -0.06 -8.74
CA ILE A 167 6.06 0.15 -10.17
C ILE A 167 5.19 -0.98 -10.73
N HIS A 168 5.51 -2.24 -10.38
CA HIS A 168 4.72 -3.37 -10.83
C HIS A 168 3.27 -3.31 -10.35
N ALA A 169 3.04 -2.93 -9.09
CA ALA A 169 1.71 -2.73 -8.54
C ALA A 169 0.99 -1.52 -9.14
N LYS A 170 1.69 -0.39 -9.33
CA LYS A 170 1.15 0.83 -9.96
C LYS A 170 0.66 0.58 -11.39
N LEU A 171 1.38 -0.24 -12.15
CA LEU A 171 1.01 -0.64 -13.51
C LEU A 171 -0.10 -1.71 -13.55
N GLY A 172 -0.75 -2.04 -12.43
CA GLY A 172 -1.87 -2.98 -12.35
C GLY A 172 -1.48 -4.45 -12.14
N GLY A 173 -0.18 -4.75 -12.01
CA GLY A 173 0.30 -6.07 -11.63
C GLY A 173 0.02 -6.39 -10.15
N ALA A 174 0.08 -7.67 -9.79
CA ALA A 174 0.03 -8.13 -8.40
C ALA A 174 1.30 -8.95 -8.09
N PRO A 175 2.26 -8.40 -7.31
CA PRO A 175 3.49 -9.10 -6.95
C PRO A 175 3.26 -10.46 -6.29
N TRP A 176 2.39 -10.53 -5.29
CA TRP A 176 1.97 -11.78 -4.65
C TRP A 176 0.58 -11.65 -4.04
N LYS A 177 -0.09 -12.77 -3.77
CA LYS A 177 -1.35 -12.83 -3.01
C LYS A 177 -1.26 -13.84 -1.88
N LEU A 178 -2.26 -13.87 -0.99
CA LEU A 178 -2.36 -14.91 0.02
C LEU A 178 -2.69 -16.26 -0.60
N ALA A 179 -2.04 -17.30 -0.11
CA ALA A 179 -2.31 -18.68 -0.47
C ALA A 179 -3.41 -19.25 0.43
N VAL A 180 -4.62 -18.76 0.22
CA VAL A 180 -5.84 -19.17 0.95
C VAL A 180 -6.85 -19.72 -0.04
N THR A 181 -7.77 -20.55 0.46
CA THR A 181 -8.96 -20.93 -0.31
C THR A 181 -9.76 -19.69 -0.62
N ASP A 182 -10.18 -19.50 -1.87
CA ASP A 182 -11.02 -18.37 -2.23
C ASP A 182 -12.39 -18.56 -1.53
N LYS A 183 -12.76 -17.57 -0.71
CA LYS A 183 -14.02 -17.50 0.04
C LYS A 183 -14.86 -16.37 -0.54
N LYS A 184 -16.18 -16.42 -0.37
CA LYS A 184 -17.06 -15.31 -0.78
C LYS A 184 -17.11 -14.27 0.33
N GLU A 185 -15.95 -13.71 0.63
CA GLU A 185 -15.75 -12.74 1.69
C GLU A 185 -15.25 -11.40 1.14
N LEU A 186 -15.89 -10.31 1.57
CA LEU A 186 -15.50 -8.94 1.26
C LEU A 186 -14.80 -8.34 2.47
N VAL A 187 -13.57 -7.87 2.28
CA VAL A 187 -12.82 -7.14 3.30
C VAL A 187 -12.77 -5.67 2.92
N ILE A 188 -13.30 -4.82 3.78
CA ILE A 188 -13.28 -3.36 3.60
C ILE A 188 -12.29 -2.76 4.58
N GLY A 189 -11.23 -2.16 4.05
CA GLY A 189 -10.28 -1.39 4.82
C GLY A 189 -10.68 0.06 4.89
N VAL A 190 -10.91 0.60 6.09
CA VAL A 190 -11.16 2.02 6.29
C VAL A 190 -10.01 2.63 7.07
N GLY A 191 -9.41 3.66 6.50
CA GLY A 191 -8.39 4.44 7.16
C GLY A 191 -8.63 5.92 7.00
N ALA A 192 -8.00 6.68 7.86
CA ALA A 192 -7.98 8.11 7.79
C ALA A 192 -6.63 8.68 8.23
N PHE A 193 -6.43 9.93 7.87
CA PHE A 193 -5.24 10.68 8.21
C PHE A 193 -5.62 12.11 8.62
N THR A 194 -4.95 12.62 9.64
CA THR A 194 -5.02 14.03 10.05
C THR A 194 -3.63 14.60 10.00
N ASN A 195 -3.44 15.66 9.23
CA ASN A 195 -2.19 16.42 9.31
C ASN A 195 -2.29 17.42 10.46
N GLN A 196 -1.65 17.13 11.60
CA GLN A 196 -1.68 18.00 12.77
C GLN A 196 -1.03 19.37 12.53
N GLY A 197 -0.12 19.48 11.54
CA GLY A 197 0.57 20.73 11.20
C GLY A 197 -0.18 21.67 10.26
N GLU A 198 -1.19 21.18 9.52
CA GLU A 198 -1.81 21.93 8.42
C GLU A 198 -3.28 22.31 8.68
N ASN A 199 -3.83 22.01 9.87
CA ASN A 199 -5.24 22.24 10.23
C ASN A 199 -6.26 21.66 9.20
N ARG A 200 -5.81 20.80 8.27
CA ARG A 200 -6.62 20.05 7.32
C ARG A 200 -7.08 18.77 8.00
N ARG A 201 -8.38 18.73 8.32
CA ARG A 201 -8.96 17.62 9.05
C ARG A 201 -9.31 16.46 8.11
N TYR A 202 -8.99 15.27 8.59
CA TYR A 202 -9.65 13.99 8.35
C TYR A 202 -10.25 13.74 6.96
N ILE A 203 -9.59 12.92 6.15
CA ILE A 203 -10.22 12.25 5.01
C ILE A 203 -10.27 10.76 5.27
N ALA A 204 -11.47 10.20 5.18
CA ALA A 204 -11.70 8.77 5.27
C ALA A 204 -11.58 8.17 3.87
N SER A 205 -10.95 7.01 3.76
CA SER A 205 -10.99 6.23 2.53
C SER A 205 -11.39 4.80 2.82
N ALA A 206 -12.19 4.22 1.95
CA ALA A 206 -12.71 2.86 2.03
C ALA A 206 -12.17 2.05 0.86
N PHE A 207 -11.47 0.97 1.17
CA PHE A 207 -10.79 0.10 0.22
C PHE A 207 -11.44 -1.28 0.21
N SER A 208 -11.75 -1.79 -0.98
CA SER A 208 -12.29 -3.13 -1.15
C SER A 208 -11.19 -4.13 -1.51
N PHE A 209 -11.15 -5.24 -0.77
CA PHE A 209 -10.25 -6.36 -1.01
C PHE A 209 -11.00 -7.68 -1.09
N GLN A 210 -10.46 -8.61 -1.88
CA GLN A 210 -10.83 -10.03 -1.81
C GLN A 210 -10.21 -10.68 -0.56
N ASN A 211 -10.73 -11.84 -0.14
CA ASN A 211 -10.19 -12.60 0.99
C ASN A 211 -8.71 -13.03 0.82
N ASN A 212 -8.27 -13.21 -0.43
CA ASN A 212 -6.88 -13.48 -0.77
C ASN A 212 -5.99 -12.22 -0.81
N GLY A 213 -6.58 -11.06 -0.49
CA GLY A 213 -5.96 -9.76 -0.33
C GLY A 213 -5.65 -9.00 -1.61
N LEU A 214 -6.18 -9.45 -2.75
CA LEU A 214 -6.17 -8.65 -3.97
C LEU A 214 -7.08 -7.43 -3.82
N PHE A 215 -6.52 -6.27 -4.11
CA PHE A 215 -7.23 -4.99 -4.16
C PHE A 215 -8.21 -4.94 -5.34
N ARG A 216 -9.37 -4.29 -5.12
CA ARG A 216 -10.41 -4.09 -6.15
C ARG A 216 -10.53 -2.62 -6.54
N ASN A 217 -10.91 -1.78 -5.59
CA ASN A 217 -11.11 -0.35 -5.77
C ASN A 217 -11.12 0.36 -4.42
N PHE A 218 -11.05 1.68 -4.44
CA PHE A 218 -11.28 2.52 -3.28
C PHE A 218 -12.15 3.73 -3.59
N GLU A 219 -12.73 4.30 -2.55
CA GLU A 219 -13.33 5.64 -2.55
C GLU A 219 -12.73 6.45 -1.39
N TYR A 220 -12.76 7.77 -1.49
CA TYR A 220 -12.29 8.67 -0.44
C TYR A 220 -13.22 9.86 -0.26
N PHE A 221 -13.30 10.37 0.97
CA PHE A 221 -14.31 11.33 1.43
C PHE A 221 -13.73 12.30 2.44
N ASN A 222 -14.24 13.53 2.45
CA ASN A 222 -13.94 14.53 3.47
C ASN A 222 -14.57 14.18 4.82
N GLN A 223 -14.05 14.78 5.91
CA GLN A 223 -14.44 14.45 7.29
C GLN A 223 -15.95 14.43 7.54
N ASN A 224 -16.68 15.37 6.94
CA ASN A 224 -18.09 15.60 7.24
C ASN A 224 -19.02 14.70 6.41
N GLU A 225 -18.46 13.78 5.63
CA GLU A 225 -19.18 12.97 4.66
C GLU A 225 -19.38 11.53 5.16
N THR A 226 -19.66 11.36 6.46
CA THR A 226 -19.93 10.05 7.08
C THR A 226 -21.03 9.27 6.36
N GLU A 227 -22.06 9.95 5.88
CA GLU A 227 -23.13 9.34 5.08
C GLU A 227 -22.62 8.84 3.71
N LEU A 228 -21.68 9.54 3.07
CA LEU A 228 -21.08 9.08 1.81
C LEU A 228 -20.14 7.90 2.03
N LEU A 229 -19.37 7.91 3.13
CA LEU A 229 -18.56 6.76 3.53
C LEU A 229 -19.44 5.52 3.74
N ALA A 230 -20.53 5.66 4.50
CA ALA A 230 -21.49 4.57 4.70
C ALA A 230 -22.13 4.14 3.38
N GLY A 231 -22.54 5.09 2.53
CA GLY A 231 -23.08 4.81 1.19
C GLY A 231 -22.11 4.03 0.30
N SER A 232 -20.82 4.35 0.35
CA SER A 232 -19.77 3.64 -0.39
C SER A 232 -19.55 2.22 0.12
N ILE A 233 -19.51 2.04 1.45
CA ILE A 233 -19.46 0.73 2.09
C ILE A 233 -20.67 -0.11 1.66
N LEU A 234 -21.88 0.45 1.72
CA LEU A 234 -23.11 -0.22 1.29
C LEU A 234 -23.11 -0.58 -0.19
N LYS A 235 -22.63 0.31 -1.05
CA LYS A 235 -22.45 0.04 -2.48
C LYS A 235 -21.49 -1.13 -2.69
N ALA A 236 -20.33 -1.13 -2.02
CA ALA A 236 -19.36 -2.22 -2.12
C ALA A 236 -19.94 -3.57 -1.66
N ILE A 237 -20.69 -3.59 -0.55
CA ILE A 237 -21.38 -4.79 -0.07
C ILE A 237 -22.44 -5.25 -1.08
N ARG A 238 -23.30 -4.35 -1.56
CA ARG A 238 -24.36 -4.68 -2.54
C ARG A 238 -23.79 -5.21 -3.83
N ASP A 239 -22.75 -4.56 -4.37
CA ASP A 239 -22.14 -4.98 -5.63
C ASP A 239 -21.46 -6.35 -5.45
N PHE A 240 -20.88 -6.62 -4.27
CA PHE A 240 -20.32 -7.93 -3.94
C PHE A 240 -21.39 -9.03 -3.83
N THR A 241 -22.48 -8.78 -3.09
CA THR A 241 -23.56 -9.75 -2.89
C THR A 241 -24.41 -9.99 -4.14
N SER A 242 -24.39 -9.06 -5.10
CA SER A 242 -25.11 -9.22 -6.38
C SER A 242 -24.55 -10.34 -7.26
N VAL A 243 -23.26 -10.66 -7.12
CA VAL A 243 -22.56 -11.64 -7.96
C VAL A 243 -22.51 -13.03 -7.30
N ALA A 244 -22.55 -13.10 -5.98
CA ALA A 244 -22.60 -14.35 -5.25
C ALA A 244 -23.16 -14.16 -3.82
N GLN A 245 -23.78 -15.20 -3.26
CA GLN A 245 -24.12 -15.23 -1.84
C GLN A 245 -22.83 -15.10 -1.00
N ALA A 246 -22.67 -13.96 -0.32
CA ALA A 246 -21.50 -13.67 0.50
C ALA A 246 -21.53 -14.46 1.82
N ASP A 247 -20.38 -14.97 2.23
CA ASP A 247 -20.21 -15.69 3.50
C ASP A 247 -20.18 -14.71 4.68
N LYS A 248 -19.41 -13.61 4.55
CA LYS A 248 -19.33 -12.52 5.53
C LYS A 248 -18.75 -11.24 4.92
N VAL A 249 -19.00 -10.10 5.58
CA VAL A 249 -18.33 -8.82 5.35
C VAL A 249 -17.49 -8.50 6.58
N VAL A 250 -16.22 -8.13 6.35
CA VAL A 250 -15.32 -7.70 7.42
C VAL A 250 -14.87 -6.26 7.15
N ILE A 251 -15.09 -5.37 8.13
CA ILE A 251 -14.60 -4.00 8.10
C ILE A 251 -13.42 -3.87 9.04
N HIS A 252 -12.24 -3.56 8.49
CA HIS A 252 -11.06 -3.16 9.26
C HIS A 252 -11.08 -1.64 9.41
N PHE A 253 -11.28 -1.15 10.63
CA PHE A 253 -11.36 0.28 10.93
C PHE A 253 -10.17 0.72 11.78
N TYR A 254 -9.55 1.85 11.44
CA TYR A 254 -8.28 2.27 12.02
C TYR A 254 -8.36 2.87 13.45
N LYS A 255 -9.57 3.16 13.95
CA LYS A 255 -9.85 3.61 15.32
C LYS A 255 -11.04 2.83 15.87
N GLU A 256 -11.46 3.13 17.09
CA GLU A 256 -12.79 2.73 17.54
C GLU A 256 -13.85 3.51 16.76
N MET A 257 -14.64 2.79 15.96
CA MET A 257 -15.76 3.36 15.21
C MET A 257 -16.81 3.90 16.18
N SER A 258 -17.28 5.13 15.96
CA SER A 258 -18.38 5.69 16.76
C SER A 258 -19.73 5.07 16.34
N TYR A 259 -20.72 5.17 17.22
CA TYR A 259 -22.10 4.76 16.88
C TYR A 259 -22.62 5.51 15.64
N GLU A 260 -22.29 6.80 15.50
CA GLU A 260 -22.69 7.63 14.35
C GLU A 260 -22.06 7.19 13.03
N GLU A 261 -20.84 6.63 13.05
CA GLU A 261 -20.18 6.07 11.87
C GLU A 261 -20.76 4.69 11.49
N LEU A 262 -21.18 3.91 12.50
CA LEU A 262 -21.67 2.54 12.33
C LEU A 262 -23.15 2.48 11.94
N GLN A 263 -23.99 3.28 12.59
CA GLN A 263 -25.45 3.19 12.48
C GLN A 263 -25.95 3.31 11.02
N PRO A 264 -25.43 4.24 10.18
CA PRO A 264 -25.87 4.34 8.79
C PRO A 264 -25.54 3.10 7.95
N ILE A 265 -24.47 2.37 8.30
CA ILE A 265 -24.09 1.12 7.63
C ILE A 265 -25.09 0.02 8.03
N ILE A 266 -25.37 -0.14 9.32
CA ILE A 266 -26.33 -1.15 9.82
C ILE A 266 -27.72 -0.89 9.23
N ASP A 267 -28.22 0.35 9.32
CA ASP A 267 -29.52 0.73 8.79
C ASP A 267 -29.62 0.52 7.29
N GLY A 268 -28.56 0.87 6.55
CA GLY A 268 -28.47 0.63 5.12
C GLY A 268 -28.49 -0.86 4.76
N MET A 269 -27.75 -1.69 5.48
CA MET A 269 -27.75 -3.14 5.28
C MET A 269 -29.13 -3.76 5.53
N ASN A 270 -29.80 -3.34 6.60
CA ASN A 270 -31.16 -3.76 6.94
C ASN A 270 -32.17 -3.32 5.88
N LYS A 271 -32.12 -2.04 5.46
CA LYS A 271 -33.01 -1.48 4.43
C LYS A 271 -32.84 -2.17 3.07
N LEU A 272 -31.61 -2.50 2.71
CA LEU A 272 -31.28 -3.21 1.47
C LEU A 272 -31.45 -4.73 1.60
N LYS A 273 -31.78 -5.25 2.79
CA LYS A 273 -31.94 -6.68 3.09
C LYS A 273 -30.75 -7.52 2.65
N LEU A 274 -29.53 -7.03 2.89
CA LEU A 274 -28.32 -7.68 2.40
C LEU A 274 -28.05 -9.03 3.10
N GLY A 275 -28.50 -9.21 4.35
CA GLY A 275 -28.56 -10.52 5.01
C GLY A 275 -27.20 -11.23 5.16
N VAL A 276 -26.10 -10.48 5.15
CA VAL A 276 -24.74 -11.01 5.29
C VAL A 276 -24.20 -10.67 6.69
N PRO A 277 -23.56 -11.62 7.39
CA PRO A 277 -22.88 -11.35 8.65
C PRO A 277 -21.87 -10.22 8.53
N LEU A 278 -21.90 -9.26 9.47
CA LEU A 278 -21.00 -8.11 9.52
C LEU A 278 -20.08 -8.19 10.73
N TYR A 279 -18.77 -8.17 10.48
CA TYR A 279 -17.75 -8.07 11.53
C TYR A 279 -16.95 -6.78 11.39
N ILE A 280 -16.66 -6.14 12.52
CA ILE A 280 -15.90 -4.89 12.59
C ILE A 280 -14.69 -5.12 13.49
N LEU A 281 -13.51 -4.88 12.94
CA LEU A 281 -12.25 -4.95 13.66
C LEU A 281 -11.68 -3.54 13.76
N ASN A 282 -11.71 -3.00 14.97
CA ASN A 282 -11.04 -1.75 15.30
C ASN A 282 -9.57 -2.06 15.57
N ILE A 283 -8.70 -1.66 14.64
CA ILE A 283 -7.26 -1.93 14.64
C ILE A 283 -6.53 -0.63 14.97
N ASN A 284 -6.03 -0.52 16.21
CA ASN A 284 -5.28 0.64 16.61
C ASN A 284 -3.88 0.62 15.95
N LYS A 285 -3.58 1.67 15.18
CA LYS A 285 -2.27 1.83 14.53
C LYS A 285 -1.15 2.16 15.51
N THR A 286 -1.48 2.82 16.62
CA THR A 286 -0.49 3.14 17.65
C THR A 286 -0.03 1.85 18.28
N GLU A 287 1.28 1.65 18.27
CA GLU A 287 1.94 0.53 18.92
C GLU A 287 1.52 0.47 20.39
N ALA A 288 1.14 -0.72 20.85
CA ALA A 288 0.75 -0.92 22.23
C ALA A 288 2.00 -0.92 23.12
N GLU A 289 2.51 0.27 23.45
CA GLU A 289 3.64 0.44 24.37
C GLU A 289 3.23 0.14 25.82
N ASP A 290 1.94 0.28 26.14
CA ASP A 290 1.38 0.05 27.47
C ASP A 290 1.16 -1.44 27.79
N MET A 291 1.07 -2.30 26.77
CA MET A 291 0.87 -3.75 26.95
C MET A 291 1.68 -4.55 25.94
N ILE A 292 2.75 -5.19 26.43
CA ILE A 292 3.64 -6.05 25.64
C ILE A 292 3.78 -7.42 26.29
N ALA A 293 4.19 -8.41 25.49
CA ALA A 293 4.47 -9.76 25.96
C ALA A 293 5.85 -10.21 25.51
N TYR A 294 6.47 -11.07 26.32
CA TYR A 294 7.81 -11.59 26.10
C TYR A 294 7.76 -13.11 25.92
N ASP A 295 8.35 -13.62 24.85
CA ASP A 295 8.68 -15.03 24.70
C ASP A 295 10.07 -15.30 25.28
N VAL A 296 10.08 -15.68 26.55
CA VAL A 296 11.29 -16.02 27.32
C VAL A 296 12.04 -17.23 26.75
N ASN A 297 11.42 -18.02 25.87
CA ASN A 297 12.07 -19.18 25.24
C ASN A 297 12.91 -18.80 24.01
N TRP A 298 12.81 -17.56 23.50
CA TRP A 298 13.60 -17.13 22.33
C TRP A 298 15.04 -16.72 22.66
N GLY A 299 15.35 -16.48 23.94
CA GLY A 299 16.63 -15.97 24.40
C GLY A 299 16.58 -14.47 24.70
N ASP A 300 17.61 -13.74 24.28
CA ASP A 300 17.81 -12.32 24.59
C ASP A 300 16.87 -11.36 23.85
N LYS A 301 16.31 -11.78 22.70
CA LYS A 301 15.48 -10.91 21.86
C LYS A 301 13.99 -10.85 22.25
N LEU A 302 13.48 -11.84 23.01
CA LEU A 302 12.17 -11.91 23.68
C LEU A 302 10.87 -11.57 22.90
N MET A 303 10.89 -11.13 21.64
CA MET A 303 9.69 -10.82 20.86
C MET A 303 8.90 -12.10 20.52
N PRO A 304 7.59 -12.18 20.77
CA PRO A 304 6.76 -13.33 20.40
C PRO A 304 6.80 -13.70 18.91
N VAL A 305 6.51 -14.97 18.61
CA VAL A 305 6.44 -15.48 17.24
C VAL A 305 5.35 -14.74 16.46
N SER A 306 5.58 -14.49 15.17
CA SER A 306 4.59 -13.82 14.31
C SER A 306 3.27 -14.59 14.25
N GLY A 307 2.16 -13.87 14.39
CA GLY A 307 0.80 -14.42 14.43
C GLY A 307 0.34 -14.80 15.84
N THR A 308 1.20 -14.74 16.87
CA THR A 308 0.74 -14.89 18.26
C THR A 308 -0.26 -13.80 18.60
N TYR A 309 -1.36 -14.18 19.26
CA TYR A 309 -2.30 -13.23 19.84
C TYR A 309 -2.59 -13.55 21.30
N ILE A 310 -2.92 -12.52 22.08
CA ILE A 310 -3.25 -12.62 23.50
C ILE A 310 -4.56 -11.90 23.75
N ARG A 311 -5.53 -12.58 24.36
CA ARG A 311 -6.78 -11.95 24.81
C ARG A 311 -6.52 -11.09 26.04
N ILE A 312 -6.85 -9.81 25.95
CA ILE A 312 -6.65 -8.82 27.03
C ILE A 312 -7.97 -8.29 27.59
N GLY A 313 -9.10 -8.72 27.04
CA GLY A 313 -10.44 -8.38 27.50
C GLY A 313 -11.52 -9.01 26.63
N VAL A 314 -12.79 -8.68 26.89
CA VAL A 314 -13.92 -9.12 26.06
C VAL A 314 -13.73 -8.61 24.64
N ASN A 315 -13.55 -9.54 23.71
CA ASN A 315 -13.28 -9.30 22.28
C ASN A 315 -12.14 -8.30 22.01
N LYS A 316 -11.16 -8.22 22.94
CA LYS A 316 -9.97 -7.37 22.82
C LYS A 316 -8.71 -8.23 22.84
N PHE A 317 -7.82 -7.97 21.89
CA PHE A 317 -6.63 -8.79 21.65
C PHE A 317 -5.39 -7.92 21.37
N LEU A 318 -4.23 -8.42 21.79
CA LEU A 318 -2.94 -8.03 21.23
C LEU A 318 -2.58 -9.02 20.13
N LEU A 319 -2.13 -8.52 18.96
CA LEU A 319 -1.66 -9.35 17.85
C LEU A 319 -0.22 -8.97 17.49
N PHE A 320 0.67 -9.97 17.47
CA PHE A 320 2.10 -9.80 17.19
C PHE A 320 2.39 -10.13 15.73
N ASN A 321 2.44 -9.10 14.87
CA ASN A 321 2.75 -9.24 13.46
C ASN A 321 4.20 -8.82 13.21
N ASN A 322 5.08 -9.77 12.88
CA ASN A 322 6.50 -9.51 12.71
C ASN A 322 7.15 -10.53 11.74
N ALA A 323 8.48 -10.46 11.55
CA ALA A 323 9.19 -11.36 10.65
C ALA A 323 9.76 -12.62 11.33
N ARG A 324 9.44 -12.89 12.61
CA ARG A 324 9.91 -14.07 13.35
C ARG A 324 8.97 -15.24 13.09
N TYR A 325 9.35 -16.14 12.18
CA TYR A 325 8.55 -17.34 11.90
C TYR A 325 9.08 -18.55 12.69
N PRO A 326 8.22 -19.53 13.05
CA PRO A 326 8.61 -20.68 13.89
C PRO A 326 9.82 -21.47 13.38
N SER A 327 9.99 -21.53 12.06
CA SER A 327 11.07 -22.29 11.40
C SER A 327 12.34 -21.49 11.13
N ASP A 328 12.39 -20.21 11.51
CA ASP A 328 13.55 -19.38 11.24
C ASP A 328 14.71 -19.74 12.17
N ARG A 329 15.81 -20.19 11.56
CA ARG A 329 17.08 -20.43 12.27
C ARG A 329 17.77 -19.14 12.70
N PHE A 330 17.48 -18.04 12.01
CA PHE A 330 18.12 -16.73 12.20
C PHE A 330 17.09 -15.62 11.99
N TYR A 331 17.15 -14.60 12.84
CA TYR A 331 16.36 -13.38 12.74
C TYR A 331 17.30 -12.18 12.57
N SER A 332 17.06 -11.36 11.55
CA SER A 332 17.86 -10.15 11.29
C SER A 332 17.32 -8.99 12.10
N ASP A 333 18.17 -8.30 12.86
CA ASP A 333 17.76 -7.10 13.62
C ASP A 333 17.28 -5.97 12.70
N THR A 334 17.70 -6.00 11.43
CA THR A 334 17.21 -5.08 10.39
C THR A 334 15.72 -5.26 10.07
N ASP A 335 15.14 -6.42 10.39
CA ASP A 335 13.70 -6.67 10.22
C ASP A 335 12.88 -6.04 11.37
N GLY A 336 13.55 -5.50 12.40
CA GLY A 336 12.96 -4.70 13.48
C GLY A 336 12.38 -5.54 14.61
N PHE A 337 11.77 -4.91 15.60
CA PHE A 337 11.05 -5.60 16.69
C PHE A 337 9.71 -4.88 16.91
N PRO A 338 8.77 -5.01 15.97
CA PRO A 338 7.56 -4.21 16.03
C PRO A 338 6.72 -4.62 17.24
N PHE A 339 6.18 -3.61 17.91
CA PHE A 339 5.22 -3.80 18.99
C PHE A 339 3.91 -4.42 18.48
N PRO A 340 3.15 -5.12 19.34
CA PRO A 340 1.86 -5.67 18.97
C PRO A 340 0.84 -4.56 18.66
N ILE A 341 -0.14 -4.91 17.84
CA ILE A 341 -1.30 -4.06 17.58
C ILE A 341 -2.48 -4.50 18.45
N LYS A 342 -3.28 -3.53 18.90
CA LYS A 342 -4.53 -3.78 19.63
C LYS A 342 -5.69 -3.91 18.67
N ILE A 343 -6.49 -4.95 18.86
CA ILE A 343 -7.66 -5.25 18.05
C ILE A 343 -8.88 -5.40 18.98
N LYS A 344 -9.94 -4.67 18.68
CA LYS A 344 -11.28 -4.88 19.27
C LYS A 344 -12.23 -5.36 18.18
N ILE A 345 -12.87 -6.50 18.42
CA ILE A 345 -13.81 -7.12 17.49
C ILE A 345 -15.25 -6.86 17.97
N SER A 346 -16.13 -6.49 17.05
CA SER A 346 -17.56 -6.31 17.28
C SER A 346 -18.37 -6.77 16.07
N SER A 347 -19.65 -7.05 16.28
CA SER A 347 -20.62 -7.41 15.24
C SER A 347 -21.96 -6.78 15.60
N SER A 348 -22.84 -6.63 14.60
CA SER A 348 -24.25 -6.29 14.81
C SER A 348 -25.07 -7.48 15.32
N ASP A 349 -24.57 -8.70 15.15
CA ASP A 349 -25.30 -9.92 15.47
C ASP A 349 -24.88 -10.40 16.88
N ASP A 350 -25.86 -10.60 17.77
CA ASP A 350 -25.63 -10.89 19.19
C ASP A 350 -24.91 -12.23 19.43
N ASP A 351 -25.08 -13.19 18.53
CA ASP A 351 -24.53 -14.55 18.55
C ASP A 351 -23.23 -14.70 17.72
N ALA A 352 -22.72 -13.61 17.13
CA ALA A 352 -21.59 -13.61 16.20
C ALA A 352 -20.28 -14.20 16.75
N PHE A 353 -20.14 -14.31 18.07
CA PHE A 353 -18.92 -14.72 18.77
C PHE A 353 -19.13 -15.92 19.71
N GLU A 354 -20.23 -16.65 19.57
CA GLU A 354 -20.42 -17.93 20.29
C GLU A 354 -19.38 -18.97 19.86
N ASP A 355 -19.00 -18.95 18.59
CA ASP A 355 -17.93 -19.77 18.03
C ASP A 355 -16.57 -19.05 18.14
N VAL A 356 -15.66 -19.64 18.90
CA VAL A 356 -14.30 -19.12 19.09
C VAL A 356 -13.48 -19.17 17.79
N GLU A 357 -13.79 -20.08 16.87
CA GLU A 357 -13.10 -20.19 15.57
C GLU A 357 -13.29 -18.91 14.73
N VAL A 358 -14.45 -18.25 14.84
CA VAL A 358 -14.71 -16.97 14.14
C VAL A 358 -13.70 -15.90 14.54
N ILE A 359 -13.40 -15.79 15.84
CA ILE A 359 -12.42 -14.82 16.34
C ILE A 359 -11.03 -15.15 15.79
N GLU A 360 -10.63 -16.42 15.81
CA GLU A 360 -9.34 -16.86 15.28
C GLU A 360 -9.22 -16.59 13.77
N GLU A 361 -10.28 -16.83 13.00
CA GLU A 361 -10.31 -16.50 11.57
C GLU A 361 -10.12 -15.01 11.31
N LEU A 362 -10.80 -14.14 12.07
CA LEU A 362 -10.73 -12.69 11.92
C LEU A 362 -9.33 -12.15 12.30
N LEU A 363 -8.74 -12.65 13.39
CA LEU A 363 -7.36 -12.30 13.77
C LEU A 363 -6.34 -12.82 12.75
N THR A 364 -6.55 -14.03 12.24
CA THR A 364 -5.74 -14.62 11.17
C THR A 364 -5.80 -13.77 9.91
N GLN A 365 -6.97 -13.23 9.55
CA GLN A 365 -7.10 -12.33 8.41
C GLN A 365 -6.28 -11.05 8.61
N VAL A 366 -6.35 -10.40 9.77
CA VAL A 366 -5.52 -9.21 10.07
C VAL A 366 -4.04 -9.54 9.94
N TYR A 367 -3.60 -10.65 10.52
CA TYR A 367 -2.22 -11.11 10.41
C TYR A 367 -1.81 -11.34 8.94
N GLN A 368 -2.63 -12.05 8.17
CA GLN A 368 -2.36 -12.33 6.75
C GLN A 368 -2.25 -11.04 5.93
N PHE A 369 -3.16 -10.09 6.13
CA PHE A 369 -3.15 -8.81 5.40
C PHE A 369 -1.95 -7.91 5.77
N SER A 370 -1.29 -8.12 6.91
CA SER A 370 -0.01 -7.47 7.26
C SER A 370 1.16 -7.89 6.36
N ARG A 371 1.01 -9.01 5.64
CA ARG A 371 2.03 -9.63 4.78
C ARG A 371 1.86 -9.30 3.29
N LEU A 372 0.93 -8.40 2.95
CA LEU A 372 0.60 -8.01 1.57
C LEU A 372 1.08 -6.62 1.19
N TYR A 373 1.99 -6.04 1.97
CA TYR A 373 2.49 -4.70 1.73
C TYR A 373 3.42 -4.66 0.51
N TRP A 374 2.93 -4.15 -0.63
CA TRP A 374 3.65 -4.15 -1.91
C TRP A 374 4.57 -2.94 -2.11
N LYS A 375 4.62 -2.01 -1.14
CA LYS A 375 5.56 -0.89 -1.13
C LYS A 375 6.96 -1.28 -0.63
N SER A 376 7.07 -2.37 0.13
CA SER A 376 8.34 -2.83 0.68
C SER A 376 8.33 -4.33 0.92
N LEU A 377 9.47 -4.99 0.76
CA LEU A 377 9.64 -6.39 1.15
C LEU A 377 9.65 -6.63 2.66
N ARG A 378 9.75 -5.58 3.48
CA ARG A 378 9.66 -5.69 4.94
C ARG A 378 8.20 -5.79 5.36
N GLN A 379 7.89 -6.85 6.09
CA GLN A 379 6.56 -7.06 6.67
C GLN A 379 6.21 -5.90 7.61
N GLN A 380 4.95 -5.47 7.56
CA GLN A 380 4.41 -4.45 8.45
C GLN A 380 3.69 -5.14 9.62
N ASN A 381 3.59 -4.48 10.76
CA ASN A 381 2.76 -4.96 11.88
C ASN A 381 1.27 -4.66 11.66
N VAL A 382 0.95 -3.60 10.92
CA VAL A 382 -0.41 -3.18 10.57
C VAL A 382 -0.81 -3.69 9.17
N PRO A 383 -2.04 -4.19 8.95
CA PRO A 383 -2.49 -4.71 7.65
C PRO A 383 -2.63 -3.66 6.56
N ILE A 384 -2.56 -4.10 5.29
CA ILE A 384 -2.77 -3.22 4.12
C ILE A 384 -4.15 -2.58 4.08
N THR A 385 -5.16 -3.20 4.68
CA THR A 385 -6.52 -2.63 4.85
C THR A 385 -6.53 -1.38 5.71
N ILE A 386 -5.44 -1.06 6.39
CA ILE A 386 -5.29 0.17 7.17
C ILE A 386 -4.20 1.06 6.58
N LYS A 387 -3.08 0.47 6.13
CA LYS A 387 -1.95 1.22 5.55
C LYS A 387 -2.24 1.84 4.19
N TYR A 388 -2.96 1.15 3.29
CA TYR A 388 -3.26 1.70 1.96
C TYR A 388 -4.29 2.84 2.02
N PRO A 389 -5.42 2.71 2.76
CA PRO A 389 -6.30 3.84 3.00
C PRO A 389 -5.59 5.08 3.57
N GLU A 390 -4.65 4.87 4.51
CA GLU A 390 -3.86 5.96 5.07
C GLU A 390 -3.01 6.69 4.02
N MET A 391 -2.37 5.95 3.09
CA MET A 391 -1.57 6.56 2.03
C MET A 391 -2.42 7.42 1.11
N VAL A 392 -3.61 6.98 0.74
CA VAL A 392 -4.53 7.79 -0.07
C VAL A 392 -5.02 9.00 0.71
N ALA A 393 -5.41 8.83 1.97
CA ALA A 393 -5.83 9.93 2.83
C ALA A 393 -4.72 10.97 3.10
N GLN A 394 -3.45 10.63 2.87
CA GLN A 394 -2.33 11.59 2.93
C GLN A 394 -2.14 12.39 1.64
N ILE A 395 -2.53 11.83 0.48
CA ILE A 395 -2.17 12.38 -0.83
C ILE A 395 -3.39 12.95 -1.57
N ALA A 396 -4.44 12.15 -1.78
CA ALA A 396 -5.62 12.55 -2.55
C ALA A 396 -6.28 13.86 -2.10
N PRO A 397 -6.32 14.22 -0.80
CA PRO A 397 -6.87 15.51 -0.35
C PRO A 397 -6.15 16.74 -0.85
N ARG A 398 -4.88 16.58 -1.23
CA ARG A 398 -4.02 17.66 -1.67
C ARG A 398 -4.07 17.82 -3.19
N PHE A 399 -4.80 16.95 -3.89
CA PHE A 399 -5.09 17.12 -5.31
C PHE A 399 -6.15 18.22 -5.49
N ASN A 400 -5.96 19.07 -6.48
CA ASN A 400 -6.89 20.13 -6.85
C ASN A 400 -8.11 19.60 -7.63
N ASN A 401 -7.88 18.62 -8.51
CA ASN A 401 -8.89 18.00 -9.37
C ASN A 401 -9.46 16.69 -8.81
N GLY A 402 -8.97 16.26 -7.65
CA GLY A 402 -9.28 14.94 -7.08
C GLY A 402 -8.59 13.80 -7.81
N VAL A 403 -8.92 12.56 -7.44
CA VAL A 403 -8.37 11.35 -8.08
C VAL A 403 -9.25 10.98 -9.27
N PRO A 404 -8.68 10.80 -10.48
CA PRO A 404 -9.42 10.30 -11.64
C PRO A 404 -10.17 8.99 -11.35
N GLU A 405 -11.38 8.82 -11.90
CA GLU A 405 -12.22 7.64 -11.64
C GLU A 405 -11.53 6.33 -12.07
N ASP A 406 -10.81 6.35 -13.19
CA ASP A 406 -10.04 5.22 -13.71
C ASP A 406 -8.75 4.95 -12.93
N ALA A 407 -8.35 5.83 -12.01
CA ALA A 407 -7.25 5.61 -11.09
C ALA A 407 -7.69 4.94 -9.77
N LYS A 408 -8.99 4.89 -9.46
CA LYS A 408 -9.53 4.33 -8.20
C LYS A 408 -9.44 2.82 -8.07
N ASP A 409 -9.16 2.10 -9.15
CA ASP A 409 -8.89 0.66 -9.17
C ASP A 409 -7.38 0.34 -9.32
N THR A 410 -6.53 1.36 -9.25
CA THR A 410 -5.07 1.22 -9.32
C THR A 410 -4.38 1.61 -7.99
N LEU A 411 -3.14 1.13 -7.83
CA LEU A 411 -2.34 1.36 -6.62
C LEU A 411 -1.32 2.51 -6.82
N TRP A 412 -1.73 3.59 -7.50
CA TRP A 412 -0.88 4.75 -7.82
C TRP A 412 -0.24 5.41 -6.59
N PHE A 413 -0.85 5.29 -5.41
CA PHE A 413 -0.42 5.91 -4.16
C PHE A 413 0.79 5.23 -3.50
N LEU A 414 1.18 4.03 -3.94
CA LEU A 414 2.32 3.29 -3.36
C LEU A 414 3.65 4.05 -3.42
#